data_AF-A0A1S3BIE1-F1
#
_entry.id   AF-A0A1S3BIE1-F1
#
_cell.length_a   1.000
_cell.length_b   1.000
_cell.length_c   1.000
_cell.angle_alpha   90.00
_cell.angle_beta   90.00
_cell.angle_gamma   90.00
#
_symmetry.space_group_name_H-M   'P 1'
#
loop_
_entity.id
_entity.type
_entity.pdbx_description
1 polymer ?
#
loop_
_entity_poly.entity_id
_entity_poly.type
_entity_poly.pdbx_seq_one_letter_code
_entity_poly.pdbx_strand_id
1 'polypeptide(L)'
;MACQVSDGIICSGVGRIVGKKKVIADKTWSFLTLKRGDVCVSSLIESKVLSNRNRVGDWCLSASSQRDDLFTSSVVHRRSASFMIARNQLSSDCEVDSSDAEESLCSEEDDVNSKDRNGTVLWKEFPHYHQQPLDVKQELFALCGPAIAGQAIEPFAQLMETAYIGRLGALELASAGVSINIFNYISKVFNIPLLSVATSFVAEDISKHAIEDPLSDSLEGCTNGKLVAQLSERKQLSSVSTALLLAVGIGLFEAFALYFGSGIFLNIMGISSGSSLRVPAQQFLSLRALGAPAVVLYLTLQGVFRGFKDTKTPVLCLGIGNLLAVCLFPILIYYCQLGAIGAAISTVISQYVIAFLMLWFLNKRAVLLPPKFGALQFGVYMKSGGFLLGRTLSVLTTMTLGTSMAARQGAVAMAAHQICMQVWLAVSLLTDALAASSQAMIASSVSKGDYKTAKEVTGLALKVGLFTGTILFAILGASFGSLATLFTKDADVLGIVRTGVLFVSATQPLNSLAFVFDGLHYGVSDFRYAAFSMMAVGAASSSILLYAPSVLGLRGLWLGLSLFMALRTAAGGFRLLSRNGPWWFLHSNLQNTKVHSTS
;
A
#
# COMPACT_ATOMS: atom_id res chain seq x y z
N MET A 1 -33.48 -7.65 51.28
CA MET A 1 -32.64 -7.61 52.52
C MET A 1 -31.52 -6.62 52.22
N ALA A 2 -31.33 -5.49 52.93
CA ALA A 2 -31.32 -5.22 54.38
C ALA A 2 -30.04 -5.77 55.06
N CYS A 3 -29.28 -5.03 55.89
CA CYS A 3 -29.27 -3.57 56.16
C CYS A 3 -27.97 -3.14 56.91
N GLN A 4 -27.89 -1.89 57.37
CA GLN A 4 -26.88 -1.24 58.25
C GLN A 4 -25.51 -0.90 57.59
N VAL A 5 -24.88 0.29 57.69
CA VAL A 5 -24.99 1.56 58.49
C VAL A 5 -24.09 1.69 59.74
N SER A 6 -23.03 2.50 59.62
CA SER A 6 -22.59 3.64 60.48
C SER A 6 -21.22 4.16 59.93
N ASP A 7 -20.93 5.46 59.75
CA ASP A 7 -20.85 6.61 60.68
C ASP A 7 -19.68 6.52 61.69
N GLY A 8 -18.78 7.50 61.89
CA GLY A 8 -18.58 8.83 61.27
C GLY A 8 -17.52 9.66 62.04
N ILE A 9 -17.41 10.98 61.78
CA ILE A 9 -16.80 12.04 62.67
C ILE A 9 -15.23 12.05 62.82
N ILE A 10 -14.48 13.17 63.03
CA ILE A 10 -14.50 14.56 62.47
C ILE A 10 -13.19 15.35 62.85
N CYS A 11 -12.74 16.29 62.00
CA CYS A 11 -11.88 17.49 62.19
C CYS A 11 -10.50 17.54 62.94
N SER A 12 -9.65 18.45 62.42
CA SER A 12 -8.61 19.29 63.09
C SER A 12 -7.26 18.66 63.53
N GLY A 13 -6.10 19.33 63.41
CA GLY A 13 -5.81 20.62 62.76
C GLY A 13 -4.40 21.21 63.02
N VAL A 14 -3.98 22.13 62.12
CA VAL A 14 -2.97 23.22 62.24
C VAL A 14 -1.67 23.03 63.06
N GLY A 15 -0.51 23.20 62.39
CA GLY A 15 0.77 23.55 63.04
C GLY A 15 1.77 24.17 62.04
N ARG A 16 2.27 25.39 62.29
CA ARG A 16 3.18 26.12 61.37
C ARG A 16 4.20 27.01 62.10
N ILE A 17 5.49 26.65 62.04
CA ILE A 17 6.65 27.50 62.39
C ILE A 17 7.76 27.14 61.35
N VAL A 18 8.46 27.99 60.57
CA VAL A 18 8.78 29.44 60.48
C VAL A 18 10.21 29.81 60.93
N GLY A 19 11.10 30.00 59.95
CA GLY A 19 12.36 30.75 60.05
C GLY A 19 13.67 29.95 59.87
N LYS A 20 14.76 30.51 59.34
CA LYS A 20 14.95 31.83 58.67
C LYS A 20 16.31 31.89 57.91
N LYS A 21 16.32 32.49 56.70
CA LYS A 21 17.40 33.17 55.91
C LYS A 21 18.89 32.94 56.26
N LYS A 22 19.79 32.75 55.28
CA LYS A 22 20.31 33.77 54.30
C LYS A 22 20.92 33.07 53.04
N VAL A 23 20.81 33.56 51.78
CA VAL A 23 21.37 34.80 51.13
C VAL A 23 22.90 34.71 50.95
N ILE A 24 23.56 34.91 49.80
CA ILE A 24 23.19 35.22 48.38
C ILE A 24 24.31 34.61 47.46
N ALA A 25 24.34 34.52 46.12
CA ALA A 25 23.85 35.31 44.97
C ALA A 25 23.52 34.38 43.75
N ASP A 26 23.69 34.80 42.48
CA ASP A 26 22.72 35.55 41.65
C ASP A 26 23.10 35.52 40.15
N LYS A 27 22.13 35.27 39.26
CA LYS A 27 21.95 36.02 37.99
C LYS A 27 20.63 35.68 37.32
N THR A 28 19.76 36.69 37.17
CA THR A 28 18.45 36.58 36.49
C THR A 28 18.16 37.86 35.70
N TRP A 29 17.49 37.77 34.54
CA TRP A 29 16.63 38.81 33.95
C TRP A 29 15.56 38.07 33.12
N SER A 30 14.22 38.24 33.22
CA SER A 30 13.31 39.31 33.69
C SER A 30 13.03 40.41 32.65
N PHE A 31 11.80 40.90 32.40
CA PHE A 31 10.42 40.38 32.60
C PHE A 31 9.43 41.31 31.83
N LEU A 32 8.12 41.21 32.11
CA LEU A 32 7.01 42.11 31.74
C LEU A 32 6.52 41.99 30.27
N THR A 33 5.23 41.85 29.91
CA THR A 33 3.88 42.17 30.44
C THR A 33 3.43 43.63 30.30
N LEU A 34 2.30 43.88 29.61
CA LEU A 34 1.21 44.74 30.13
C LEU A 34 -0.10 44.69 29.29
N LYS A 35 -1.21 44.81 30.04
CA LYS A 35 -2.64 45.17 29.79
C LYS A 35 -3.27 45.32 28.38
N ARG A 36 -4.60 45.20 28.40
CA ARG A 36 -5.60 45.43 27.36
C ARG A 36 -6.67 46.40 27.92
N GLY A 37 -7.22 47.34 27.14
CA GLY A 37 -8.31 48.22 27.59
C GLY A 37 -8.82 49.23 26.55
N ASP A 38 -10.14 49.21 26.34
CA ASP A 38 -11.10 50.32 26.14
C ASP A 38 -11.07 51.34 24.95
N VAL A 39 -12.24 51.35 24.26
CA VAL A 39 -13.05 52.53 23.82
C VAL A 39 -12.66 53.36 22.56
N CYS A 40 -13.31 52.98 21.43
CA CYS A 40 -14.25 53.78 20.60
C CYS A 40 -13.84 55.02 19.73
N VAL A 41 -14.72 55.34 18.75
CA VAL A 41 -14.93 56.59 17.97
C VAL A 41 -14.19 56.81 16.61
N SER A 42 -14.94 56.57 15.53
CA SER A 42 -15.17 57.35 14.28
C SER A 42 -14.07 57.95 13.34
N SER A 43 -14.29 57.71 12.02
CA SER A 43 -14.17 58.64 10.85
C SER A 43 -12.83 59.33 10.51
N LEU A 44 -12.28 59.29 9.28
CA LEU A 44 -12.76 59.89 8.00
C LEU A 44 -12.23 59.07 6.78
N ILE A 45 -12.95 58.91 5.67
CA ILE A 45 -12.96 59.75 4.44
C ILE A 45 -11.57 59.99 3.80
N GLU A 46 -11.31 59.34 2.66
CA GLU A 46 -11.07 60.06 1.40
C GLU A 46 -11.57 59.22 0.19
N SER A 47 -11.61 59.80 -1.01
CA SER A 47 -12.35 59.24 -2.15
C SER A 47 -11.58 59.28 -3.46
N LYS A 48 -11.90 58.36 -4.39
CA LYS A 48 -11.91 58.70 -5.82
C LYS A 48 -12.93 57.89 -6.60
N VAL A 49 -13.38 58.48 -7.71
CA VAL A 49 -14.61 58.16 -8.43
C VAL A 49 -14.32 58.01 -9.92
N LEU A 50 -14.98 57.06 -10.58
CA LEU A 50 -15.65 57.11 -11.91
C LEU A 50 -16.06 55.64 -12.25
N SER A 51 -17.33 55.34 -12.57
CA SER A 51 -17.97 55.43 -13.92
C SER A 51 -17.41 54.37 -14.89
N ASN A 52 -18.15 53.57 -15.68
CA ASN A 52 -19.58 53.47 -16.08
C ASN A 52 -19.78 52.03 -16.69
N ARG A 53 -20.96 51.42 -16.93
CA ARG A 53 -22.40 51.68 -16.66
C ARG A 53 -23.20 50.36 -16.83
N ASN A 54 -24.43 50.28 -16.30
CA ASN A 54 -25.38 49.16 -16.48
C ASN A 54 -25.64 48.74 -17.94
N ARG A 55 -26.00 47.46 -18.13
CA ARG A 55 -27.27 47.15 -18.81
C ARG A 55 -27.96 45.90 -18.20
N VAL A 56 -29.25 46.04 -17.95
CA VAL A 56 -30.18 44.99 -17.50
C VAL A 56 -30.89 44.41 -18.73
N GLY A 57 -31.30 43.15 -18.67
CA GLY A 57 -32.10 42.51 -19.70
C GLY A 57 -32.59 41.12 -19.30
N ASP A 58 -33.74 41.06 -18.63
CA ASP A 58 -34.56 39.84 -18.56
C ASP A 58 -35.06 39.44 -19.97
N TRP A 59 -35.48 38.18 -20.16
CA TRP A 59 -36.90 37.81 -20.36
C TRP A 59 -37.09 36.32 -20.72
N CYS A 60 -38.08 35.71 -20.05
CA CYS A 60 -38.92 34.57 -20.45
C CYS A 60 -38.39 33.37 -21.25
N LEU A 61 -38.45 32.21 -20.57
CA LEU A 61 -39.36 31.09 -20.89
C LEU A 61 -39.66 30.75 -22.37
N SER A 62 -39.31 29.52 -22.74
CA SER A 62 -40.26 28.61 -23.40
C SER A 62 -39.91 27.15 -23.11
N ALA A 63 -40.94 26.33 -22.92
CA ALA A 63 -40.81 24.88 -22.81
C ALA A 63 -41.39 24.23 -24.06
N SER A 64 -40.72 23.19 -24.57
CA SER A 64 -41.30 22.25 -25.53
C SER A 64 -40.88 20.84 -25.15
N SER A 65 -41.77 19.87 -25.37
CA SER A 65 -41.51 18.46 -25.03
C SER A 65 -41.13 17.70 -26.28
N GLN A 66 -40.10 16.87 -26.21
CA GLN A 66 -40.05 15.67 -27.04
C GLN A 66 -39.39 14.52 -26.29
N ARG A 67 -39.61 13.31 -26.79
CA ARG A 67 -39.38 12.04 -26.09
C ARG A 67 -38.59 11.09 -27.01
N ASP A 68 -38.10 10.02 -26.40
CA ASP A 68 -37.69 8.74 -27.02
C ASP A 68 -36.27 8.64 -27.64
N ASP A 69 -35.86 7.37 -27.79
CA ASP A 69 -34.72 6.78 -28.49
C ASP A 69 -33.26 7.07 -28.07
N LEU A 70 -32.87 6.40 -26.99
CA LEU A 70 -31.48 5.99 -26.71
C LEU A 70 -31.05 4.80 -27.59
N PHE A 71 -30.32 5.03 -28.69
CA PHE A 71 -29.32 4.07 -29.23
C PHE A 71 -28.49 4.67 -30.38
N THR A 72 -27.16 4.74 -30.22
CA THR A 72 -26.19 4.33 -31.27
C THR A 72 -24.74 4.27 -30.77
N SER A 73 -23.91 3.54 -31.52
CA SER A 73 -22.50 3.23 -31.27
C SER A 73 -21.57 4.45 -31.26
N SER A 74 -20.50 4.39 -30.47
CA SER A 74 -19.35 5.31 -30.57
C SER A 74 -18.19 4.63 -31.30
N VAL A 75 -17.70 5.27 -32.36
CA VAL A 75 -16.70 4.70 -33.29
C VAL A 75 -15.28 4.81 -32.70
N VAL A 76 -14.52 3.71 -32.78
CA VAL A 76 -13.10 3.68 -32.38
C VAL A 76 -12.22 4.05 -33.57
N HIS A 77 -11.57 5.21 -33.52
CA HIS A 77 -10.60 5.62 -34.53
C HIS A 77 -9.22 5.00 -34.26
N ARG A 78 -8.76 4.13 -35.17
CA ARG A 78 -7.41 3.53 -35.15
C ARG A 78 -6.50 4.30 -36.09
N ARG A 79 -5.45 4.97 -35.58
CA ARG A 79 -4.37 5.51 -36.41
C ARG A 79 -3.25 4.49 -36.55
N SER A 80 -2.76 4.33 -37.77
CA SER A 80 -1.49 3.66 -38.09
C SER A 80 -0.58 4.70 -38.76
N ALA A 81 0.72 4.61 -38.54
CA ALA A 81 1.71 5.49 -39.16
C ALA A 81 2.74 4.65 -39.91
N SER A 82 2.90 4.92 -41.21
CA SER A 82 3.87 4.25 -42.08
C SER A 82 5.09 5.13 -42.27
N PHE A 83 6.29 4.57 -42.14
CA PHE A 83 7.55 5.28 -42.41
C PHE A 83 7.93 5.18 -43.89
N MET A 84 8.49 6.25 -44.44
CA MET A 84 9.19 6.26 -45.72
C MET A 84 10.68 5.99 -45.51
N ILE A 85 11.32 5.38 -46.51
CA ILE A 85 12.78 5.16 -46.56
C ILE A 85 13.32 6.00 -47.72
N ALA A 86 14.35 6.80 -47.45
CA ALA A 86 15.19 7.43 -48.47
C ALA A 86 16.63 6.90 -48.33
N ARG A 87 17.22 6.44 -49.43
CA ARG A 87 18.66 6.10 -49.49
C ARG A 87 19.48 7.35 -49.74
N ASN A 88 20.74 7.33 -49.32
CA ASN A 88 21.79 7.92 -50.14
C ASN A 88 23.07 7.07 -50.07
N GLN A 89 23.95 7.21 -51.06
CA GLN A 89 25.23 6.51 -51.14
C GLN A 89 26.39 7.46 -50.87
N LEU A 90 27.50 6.95 -50.33
CA LEU A 90 28.82 7.19 -50.93
C LEU A 90 29.84 6.12 -50.49
N SER A 91 30.88 5.97 -51.27
CA SER A 91 32.00 5.03 -51.08
C SER A 91 33.32 5.78 -50.91
N SER A 92 34.24 5.25 -50.11
CA SER A 92 35.69 5.43 -50.28
C SER A 92 36.46 4.39 -49.47
N ASP A 93 37.59 3.95 -50.00
CA ASP A 93 38.46 2.90 -49.45
C ASP A 93 39.53 3.46 -48.48
N CYS A 94 40.15 2.58 -47.67
CA CYS A 94 41.62 2.42 -47.50
C CYS A 94 42.03 1.56 -46.27
N GLU A 95 42.26 0.28 -46.52
CA GLU A 95 43.53 -0.48 -46.30
C GLU A 95 44.40 -0.44 -45.01
N VAL A 96 44.91 -1.65 -44.67
CA VAL A 96 46.21 -2.03 -44.04
C VAL A 96 46.35 -2.12 -42.49
N ASP A 97 46.62 -3.36 -42.02
CA ASP A 97 47.52 -3.90 -40.94
C ASP A 97 47.88 -3.09 -39.68
N SER A 98 48.20 -3.67 -38.51
CA SER A 98 48.16 -5.03 -37.90
C SER A 98 48.40 -4.85 -36.36
N SER A 99 48.46 -5.81 -35.42
CA SER A 99 48.66 -7.27 -35.44
C SER A 99 48.16 -7.96 -34.13
N ASP A 100 48.14 -9.29 -34.12
CA ASP A 100 48.29 -10.25 -33.00
C ASP A 100 47.40 -10.18 -31.72
N ALA A 101 46.47 -11.13 -31.58
CA ALA A 101 46.48 -12.22 -30.57
C ALA A 101 45.06 -12.74 -30.19
N GLU A 102 44.89 -14.07 -30.17
CA GLU A 102 43.67 -14.81 -29.77
C GLU A 102 43.57 -14.91 -28.23
N GLU A 103 42.50 -15.33 -27.53
CA GLU A 103 41.36 -16.25 -27.75
C GLU A 103 40.12 -15.74 -26.95
N SER A 104 38.88 -16.27 -27.03
CA SER A 104 38.14 -17.07 -28.03
C SER A 104 36.67 -17.05 -27.62
N LEU A 105 35.74 -16.84 -28.56
CA LEU A 105 34.29 -16.97 -28.33
C LEU A 105 33.55 -17.18 -29.65
N CYS A 106 33.44 -18.43 -30.10
CA CYS A 106 32.81 -18.75 -31.38
C CYS A 106 31.32 -18.38 -31.41
N SER A 107 30.92 -17.65 -32.45
CA SER A 107 29.54 -17.59 -32.95
C SER A 107 29.62 -17.92 -34.44
N GLU A 108 28.89 -18.94 -34.88
CA GLU A 108 28.88 -19.35 -36.30
C GLU A 108 27.94 -18.44 -37.10
N GLU A 109 28.50 -17.65 -38.02
CA GLU A 109 27.73 -16.90 -39.03
C GLU A 109 27.61 -17.74 -40.31
N ASP A 110 26.47 -18.41 -40.50
CA ASP A 110 26.14 -19.14 -41.74
C ASP A 110 25.62 -18.16 -42.82
N ASP A 111 26.49 -17.80 -43.75
CA ASP A 111 26.20 -16.88 -44.87
C ASP A 111 25.56 -17.60 -46.07
N VAL A 112 24.29 -17.29 -46.37
CA VAL A 112 23.58 -17.83 -47.56
C VAL A 112 22.80 -16.74 -48.31
N ASN A 113 23.52 -15.95 -49.10
CA ASN A 113 22.96 -14.91 -49.96
C ASN A 113 22.55 -15.45 -51.36
N SER A 114 21.41 -16.14 -51.44
CA SER A 114 20.85 -16.61 -52.73
C SER A 114 19.98 -15.54 -53.43
N LYS A 115 20.58 -14.78 -54.34
CA LYS A 115 19.86 -13.91 -55.28
C LYS A 115 19.15 -14.73 -56.36
N ASP A 116 17.83 -14.58 -56.47
CA ASP A 116 17.06 -15.04 -57.63
C ASP A 116 16.55 -13.87 -58.48
N ARG A 117 16.38 -14.06 -59.78
CA ARG A 117 16.11 -13.01 -60.78
C ARG A 117 14.62 -12.88 -61.11
N ASN A 118 13.81 -12.45 -60.15
CA ASN A 118 12.59 -11.70 -60.44
C ASN A 118 12.23 -10.77 -59.26
N GLY A 119 11.74 -9.57 -59.58
CA GLY A 119 11.61 -8.44 -58.65
C GLY A 119 10.47 -8.53 -57.62
N THR A 120 10.24 -9.70 -57.02
CA THR A 120 9.16 -9.96 -56.07
C THR A 120 9.75 -10.22 -54.68
N VAL A 121 9.68 -9.23 -53.79
CA VAL A 121 10.05 -9.44 -52.38
C VAL A 121 8.98 -10.30 -51.72
N LEU A 122 9.20 -11.61 -51.71
CA LEU A 122 8.46 -12.51 -50.83
C LEU A 122 8.84 -12.12 -49.39
N TRP A 123 7.90 -11.52 -48.67
CA TRP A 123 8.01 -11.37 -47.22
C TRP A 123 7.93 -12.75 -46.57
N LYS A 124 9.10 -13.41 -46.48
CA LYS A 124 9.27 -14.61 -45.67
C LYS A 124 8.94 -14.19 -44.24
N GLU A 125 7.79 -14.66 -43.73
CA GLU A 125 7.31 -14.27 -42.41
C GLU A 125 8.43 -14.49 -41.39
N PHE A 126 8.72 -13.44 -40.59
CA PHE A 126 9.62 -13.61 -39.44
C PHE A 126 9.10 -14.79 -38.63
N PRO A 127 9.94 -15.79 -38.29
CA PRO A 127 9.47 -16.94 -37.54
C PRO A 127 8.87 -16.44 -36.23
N HIS A 128 7.54 -16.51 -36.13
CA HIS A 128 6.81 -16.15 -34.92
C HIS A 128 7.42 -16.97 -33.79
N TYR A 129 8.20 -16.32 -32.92
CA TYR A 129 8.94 -16.98 -31.85
C TYR A 129 7.94 -17.56 -30.85
N HIS A 130 7.45 -18.76 -31.17
CA HIS A 130 6.67 -19.61 -30.33
C HIS A 130 7.59 -20.03 -29.19
N GLN A 131 7.64 -19.19 -28.15
CA GLN A 131 7.90 -19.67 -26.81
C GLN A 131 6.96 -20.87 -26.62
N GLN A 132 7.55 -22.07 -26.55
CA GLN A 132 6.80 -23.26 -26.16
C GLN A 132 6.05 -22.91 -24.88
N PRO A 133 4.74 -23.20 -24.78
CA PRO A 133 3.99 -22.83 -23.61
C PRO A 133 4.62 -23.51 -22.41
N LEU A 134 5.24 -22.71 -21.52
CA LEU A 134 5.58 -23.16 -20.19
C LEU A 134 4.31 -23.77 -19.60
N ASP A 135 4.43 -24.88 -18.86
CA ASP A 135 3.28 -25.33 -18.08
C ASP A 135 2.87 -24.17 -17.18
N VAL A 136 1.60 -23.75 -17.28
CA VAL A 136 1.03 -22.62 -16.52
C VAL A 136 1.33 -22.75 -15.02
N LYS A 137 1.51 -23.98 -14.53
CA LYS A 137 2.00 -24.29 -13.18
C LYS A 137 3.43 -23.81 -12.93
N GLN A 138 4.36 -24.11 -13.83
CA GLN A 138 5.77 -23.72 -13.70
C GLN A 138 5.94 -22.20 -13.72
N GLU A 139 5.25 -21.48 -14.62
CA GLU A 139 5.28 -20.01 -14.63
C GLU A 139 4.68 -19.43 -13.33
N LEU A 140 3.53 -19.94 -12.89
CA LEU A 140 2.89 -19.49 -11.64
C LEU A 140 3.79 -19.70 -10.41
N PHE A 141 4.43 -20.87 -10.28
CA PHE A 141 5.33 -21.15 -9.16
C PHE A 141 6.65 -20.35 -9.24
N ALA A 142 7.20 -20.15 -10.44
CA ALA A 142 8.39 -19.33 -10.65
C ALA A 142 8.17 -17.85 -10.29
N LEU A 143 6.96 -17.32 -10.52
CA LEU A 143 6.56 -15.98 -10.08
C LEU A 143 6.24 -15.93 -8.58
N CYS A 144 5.64 -16.99 -8.03
CA CYS A 144 5.15 -17.01 -6.65
C CYS A 144 6.27 -17.15 -5.61
N GLY A 145 7.29 -17.99 -5.86
CA GLY A 145 8.39 -18.20 -4.91
C GLY A 145 9.13 -16.91 -4.49
N PRO A 146 9.61 -16.09 -5.44
CA PRO A 146 10.25 -14.80 -5.14
C PRO A 146 9.28 -13.78 -4.51
N ALA A 147 8.00 -13.81 -4.90
CA ALA A 147 6.97 -12.93 -4.32
C ALA A 147 6.74 -13.26 -2.83
N ILE A 148 6.63 -14.55 -2.48
CA ILE A 148 6.55 -15.04 -1.09
C ILE A 148 7.75 -14.54 -0.28
N ALA A 149 8.98 -14.75 -0.79
CA ALA A 149 10.19 -14.36 -0.08
C ALA A 149 10.28 -12.85 0.17
N GLY A 150 9.90 -12.03 -0.83
CA GLY A 150 9.86 -10.57 -0.69
C GLY A 150 8.75 -10.06 0.25
N GLN A 151 7.58 -10.71 0.27
CA GLN A 151 6.46 -10.32 1.13
C GLN A 151 6.61 -10.79 2.58
N ALA A 152 7.31 -11.90 2.85
CA ALA A 152 7.42 -12.49 4.19
C ALA A 152 8.26 -11.66 5.20
N ILE A 153 9.13 -10.76 4.71
CA ILE A 153 10.04 -9.93 5.51
C ILE A 153 9.29 -9.06 6.54
N GLU A 154 8.31 -8.29 6.07
CA GLU A 154 7.59 -7.29 6.86
C GLU A 154 6.69 -7.95 7.93
N PRO A 155 5.88 -8.99 7.63
CA PRO A 155 5.10 -9.68 8.64
C PRO A 155 5.95 -10.42 9.67
N PHE A 156 7.13 -10.93 9.30
CA PHE A 156 8.06 -11.55 10.25
C PHE A 156 8.55 -10.52 11.29
N ALA A 157 8.91 -9.32 10.86
CA ALA A 157 9.30 -8.25 11.78
C ALA A 157 8.15 -7.81 12.70
N GLN A 158 6.92 -7.72 12.19
CA GLN A 158 5.74 -7.41 13.00
C GLN A 158 5.34 -8.54 13.98
N LEU A 159 5.54 -9.81 13.60
CA LEU A 159 5.41 -10.95 14.51
C LEU A 159 6.44 -10.86 15.64
N MET A 160 7.68 -10.45 15.35
CA MET A 160 8.71 -10.19 16.36
C MET A 160 8.38 -8.98 17.24
N GLU A 161 7.93 -7.84 16.69
CA GLU A 161 7.45 -6.66 17.46
C GLU A 161 6.36 -7.10 18.46
N THR A 162 5.37 -7.86 17.97
CA THR A 162 4.27 -8.43 18.76
C THR A 162 4.76 -9.40 19.84
N ALA A 163 5.74 -10.26 19.54
CA ALA A 163 6.26 -11.25 20.49
C ALA A 163 7.19 -10.66 21.56
N TYR A 164 7.93 -9.59 21.24
CA TYR A 164 8.74 -8.88 22.22
C TYR A 164 7.87 -8.03 23.15
N ILE A 165 6.89 -7.29 22.63
CA ILE A 165 5.96 -6.52 23.48
C ILE A 165 5.07 -7.46 24.33
N GLY A 166 4.59 -8.58 23.76
CA GLY A 166 3.76 -9.56 24.46
C GLY A 166 4.41 -10.25 25.65
N ARG A 167 5.74 -10.18 25.78
CA ARG A 167 6.51 -10.68 26.92
C ARG A 167 6.70 -9.66 28.04
N LEU A 168 6.36 -8.38 27.82
CA LEU A 168 6.24 -7.37 28.88
C LEU A 168 4.95 -7.56 29.69
N GLY A 169 3.85 -7.85 29.00
CA GLY A 169 2.55 -8.14 29.61
C GLY A 169 1.36 -7.76 28.73
N ALA A 170 0.16 -8.18 29.14
CA ALA A 170 -1.07 -7.93 28.39
C ALA A 170 -1.36 -6.43 28.16
N LEU A 171 -1.07 -5.58 29.14
CA LEU A 171 -1.35 -4.13 29.07
C LEU A 171 -0.55 -3.45 27.95
N GLU A 172 0.75 -3.75 27.86
CA GLU A 172 1.64 -3.20 26.84
C GLU A 172 1.27 -3.69 25.45
N LEU A 173 0.98 -4.99 25.30
CA LEU A 173 0.62 -5.57 24.00
C LEU A 173 -0.72 -5.05 23.47
N ALA A 174 -1.73 -4.93 24.35
CA ALA A 174 -3.02 -4.36 23.98
C ALA A 174 -2.90 -2.87 23.61
N SER A 175 -2.10 -2.12 24.36
CA SER A 175 -1.84 -0.70 24.10
C SER A 175 -1.13 -0.48 22.77
N ALA A 176 -0.06 -1.24 22.51
CA ALA A 176 0.66 -1.21 21.24
C ALA A 176 -0.26 -1.64 20.08
N GLY A 177 -1.04 -2.72 20.23
CA GLY A 177 -1.93 -3.22 19.18
C GLY A 177 -2.96 -2.20 18.71
N VAL A 178 -3.60 -1.48 19.64
CA VAL A 178 -4.55 -0.40 19.29
C VAL A 178 -3.82 0.76 18.60
N SER A 179 -2.66 1.18 19.11
CA SER A 179 -1.91 2.30 18.53
C SER A 179 -1.32 1.97 17.16
N ILE A 180 -0.88 0.73 16.93
CA ILE A 180 -0.47 0.22 15.62
C ILE A 180 -1.66 0.21 14.66
N ASN A 181 -2.87 -0.15 15.12
CA ASN A 181 -4.07 -0.12 14.30
C ASN A 181 -4.45 1.32 13.89
N ILE A 182 -4.48 2.27 14.84
CA ILE A 182 -4.72 3.70 14.56
C ILE A 182 -3.72 4.25 13.54
N PHE A 183 -2.42 4.01 13.77
CA PHE A 183 -1.34 4.42 12.88
C PHE A 183 -1.56 3.82 11.48
N ASN A 184 -1.69 2.50 11.37
CA ASN A 184 -1.86 1.81 10.10
C ASN A 184 -3.12 2.22 9.33
N TYR A 185 -4.21 2.56 10.02
CA TYR A 185 -5.42 3.10 9.39
C TYR A 185 -5.11 4.46 8.76
N ILE A 186 -4.63 5.42 9.56
CA ILE A 186 -4.37 6.81 9.14
C ILE A 186 -3.30 6.86 8.03
N SER A 187 -2.17 6.18 8.22
CA SER A 187 -1.12 6.08 7.20
C SER A 187 -1.64 5.48 5.90
N LYS A 188 -2.51 4.46 5.92
CA LYS A 188 -3.05 3.90 4.67
C LYS A 188 -4.05 4.83 3.97
N VAL A 189 -4.78 5.68 4.70
CA VAL A 189 -5.63 6.70 4.08
C VAL A 189 -4.81 7.69 3.24
N PHE A 190 -3.68 8.18 3.78
CA PHE A 190 -2.86 9.20 3.12
C PHE A 190 -1.85 8.64 2.10
N ASN A 191 -1.34 7.42 2.32
CA ASN A 191 -0.23 6.88 1.52
C ASN A 191 -0.66 6.07 0.29
N ILE A 192 -1.85 5.46 0.26
CA ILE A 192 -2.35 4.73 -0.93
C ILE A 192 -2.60 5.67 -2.13
N PRO A 193 -3.22 6.86 -1.99
CA PRO A 193 -3.35 7.80 -3.11
C PRO A 193 -1.97 8.25 -3.60
N LEU A 194 -1.09 8.63 -2.65
CA LEU A 194 0.24 9.15 -2.94
C LEU A 194 1.14 8.13 -3.67
N LEU A 195 1.15 6.87 -3.23
CA LEU A 195 1.85 5.77 -3.89
C LEU A 195 1.38 5.56 -5.34
N SER A 196 0.07 5.62 -5.57
CA SER A 196 -0.51 5.49 -6.92
C SER A 196 -0.09 6.66 -7.79
N VAL A 197 -0.23 7.90 -7.30
CA VAL A 197 0.11 9.13 -8.01
C VAL A 197 1.61 9.19 -8.34
N ALA A 198 2.48 8.88 -7.38
CA ALA A 198 3.94 8.85 -7.59
C ALA A 198 4.36 7.78 -8.62
N THR A 199 3.76 6.58 -8.58
CA THR A 199 4.04 5.54 -9.59
C THR A 199 3.61 5.99 -10.99
N SER A 200 2.42 6.60 -11.10
CA SER A 200 1.88 7.09 -12.38
C SER A 200 2.72 8.22 -12.98
N PHE A 201 3.03 9.28 -12.21
CA PHE A 201 3.79 10.40 -12.74
C PHE A 201 5.23 10.03 -13.14
N VAL A 202 5.88 9.12 -12.41
CA VAL A 202 7.24 8.67 -12.77
C VAL A 202 7.22 7.84 -14.06
N ALA A 203 6.23 6.96 -14.23
CA ALA A 203 6.04 6.25 -15.50
C ALA A 203 5.73 7.22 -16.66
N GLU A 204 4.99 8.30 -16.40
CA GLU A 204 4.66 9.33 -17.38
C GLU A 204 5.90 10.13 -17.81
N ASP A 205 6.70 10.67 -16.88
CA ASP A 205 7.94 11.41 -17.19
C ASP A 205 8.95 10.52 -17.96
N ILE A 206 9.12 9.25 -17.55
CA ILE A 206 9.97 8.29 -18.28
C ILE A 206 9.47 8.09 -19.72
N SER A 207 8.14 7.97 -19.91
CA SER A 207 7.57 7.77 -21.24
C SER A 207 7.72 9.00 -22.16
N LYS A 208 7.73 10.21 -21.60
CA LYS A 208 7.93 11.46 -22.37
C LYS A 208 9.37 11.59 -22.86
N HIS A 209 10.36 11.42 -21.97
CA HIS A 209 11.76 11.50 -22.38
C HIS A 209 12.12 10.41 -23.40
N ALA A 210 11.58 9.20 -23.26
CA ALA A 210 11.72 8.13 -24.28
C ALA A 210 11.05 8.43 -25.64
N ILE A 211 10.28 9.53 -25.76
CA ILE A 211 9.69 10.05 -27.01
C ILE A 211 10.44 11.32 -27.50
N GLU A 212 11.28 11.93 -26.66
CA GLU A 212 12.18 13.04 -27.00
C GLU A 212 13.56 12.54 -27.49
N ASP A 213 14.08 11.46 -26.88
CA ASP A 213 15.33 10.78 -27.25
C ASP A 213 15.39 10.08 -28.65
N PRO A 214 14.30 9.79 -29.40
CA PRO A 214 14.40 9.17 -30.74
C PRO A 214 15.03 10.06 -31.83
N LEU A 215 15.27 11.35 -31.55
CA LEU A 215 15.78 12.30 -32.55
C LEU A 215 17.29 12.54 -32.44
N SER A 216 17.88 12.41 -31.24
CA SER A 216 19.33 12.54 -31.01
C SER A 216 20.13 11.43 -31.68
N ASP A 217 19.60 10.20 -31.70
CA ASP A 217 20.19 9.01 -32.35
C ASP A 217 20.33 9.13 -33.88
N SER A 218 19.90 10.26 -34.47
CA SER A 218 20.02 10.58 -35.90
C SER A 218 21.09 11.63 -36.24
N LEU A 219 21.83 12.19 -35.26
CA LEU A 219 22.80 13.26 -35.50
C LEU A 219 24.13 13.18 -34.71
N GLU A 220 24.50 12.04 -34.10
CA GLU A 220 25.86 11.86 -33.53
C GLU A 220 26.78 11.04 -34.45
N GLY A 221 27.04 11.59 -35.64
CA GLY A 221 28.14 11.13 -36.49
C GLY A 221 29.50 11.61 -35.96
N CYS A 222 30.39 10.67 -35.66
CA CYS A 222 31.84 10.88 -35.46
C CYS A 222 32.29 11.81 -34.31
N THR A 223 32.38 11.28 -33.08
CA THR A 223 33.56 11.48 -32.20
C THR A 223 33.59 10.47 -31.04
N ASN A 224 34.68 10.44 -30.26
CA ASN A 224 34.98 9.40 -29.24
C ASN A 224 34.14 9.49 -27.94
N GLY A 225 32.80 9.48 -28.04
CA GLY A 225 31.88 9.52 -26.89
C GLY A 225 31.68 8.20 -26.13
N LYS A 226 32.18 7.07 -26.67
CA LYS A 226 31.79 5.70 -26.25
C LYS A 226 32.12 5.32 -24.79
N LEU A 227 33.02 6.06 -24.12
CA LEU A 227 33.34 5.88 -22.70
C LEU A 227 32.42 6.70 -21.76
N VAL A 228 31.78 7.76 -22.26
CA VAL A 228 30.96 8.68 -21.45
C VAL A 228 29.50 8.21 -21.38
N ALA A 229 28.96 7.65 -22.47
CA ALA A 229 27.58 7.15 -22.56
C ALA A 229 27.24 6.02 -21.57
N GLN A 230 28.24 5.34 -20.99
CA GLN A 230 28.06 4.30 -19.96
C GLN A 230 27.93 4.86 -18.53
N LEU A 231 28.32 6.12 -18.26
CA LEU A 231 28.41 6.68 -16.91
C LEU A 231 27.10 7.33 -16.42
N SER A 232 26.02 6.55 -16.38
CA SER A 232 24.75 6.84 -15.71
C SER A 232 24.08 8.16 -16.14
N GLU A 233 23.24 8.09 -17.18
CA GLU A 233 22.20 9.08 -17.43
C GLU A 233 21.34 9.31 -16.17
N ARG A 234 21.66 10.36 -15.41
CA ARG A 234 20.87 10.75 -14.23
C ARG A 234 19.62 11.49 -14.68
N LYS A 235 18.60 10.75 -15.14
CA LYS A 235 17.38 11.32 -15.75
C LYS A 235 16.76 12.44 -14.91
N GLN A 236 16.44 13.56 -15.57
CA GLN A 236 16.15 14.87 -14.96
C GLN A 236 14.69 15.02 -14.49
N LEU A 237 14.29 14.19 -13.52
CA LEU A 237 12.88 13.97 -13.19
C LEU A 237 12.35 14.97 -12.15
N SER A 238 11.93 16.15 -12.60
CA SER A 238 11.33 17.19 -11.74
C SER A 238 10.04 16.72 -11.03
N SER A 239 9.30 15.76 -11.61
CA SER A 239 8.14 15.14 -10.97
C SER A 239 8.52 14.35 -9.71
N VAL A 240 9.65 13.62 -9.71
CA VAL A 240 10.15 12.90 -8.53
C VAL A 240 10.42 13.86 -7.38
N SER A 241 11.09 14.98 -7.65
CA SER A 241 11.36 16.03 -6.65
C SER A 241 10.06 16.57 -6.03
N THR A 242 9.06 16.84 -6.87
CA THR A 242 7.75 17.35 -6.44
C THR A 242 6.96 16.31 -5.64
N ALA A 243 7.01 15.04 -6.02
CA ALA A 243 6.38 13.94 -5.29
C ALA A 243 7.04 13.72 -3.90
N LEU A 244 8.36 13.81 -3.80
CA LEU A 244 9.08 13.70 -2.52
C LEU A 244 8.79 14.89 -1.59
N LEU A 245 8.70 16.12 -2.13
CA LEU A 245 8.32 17.29 -1.33
C LEU A 245 6.88 17.16 -0.81
N LEU A 246 5.95 16.69 -1.64
CA LEU A 246 4.58 16.38 -1.23
C LEU A 246 4.54 15.28 -0.16
N ALA A 247 5.37 14.24 -0.28
CA ALA A 247 5.48 13.17 0.70
C ALA A 247 5.99 13.67 2.07
N VAL A 248 7.00 14.54 2.10
CA VAL A 248 7.47 15.16 3.35
C VAL A 248 6.38 16.05 3.94
N GLY A 249 5.67 16.85 3.13
CA GLY A 249 4.57 17.69 3.60
C GLY A 249 3.40 16.91 4.21
N ILE A 250 2.92 15.87 3.50
CA ILE A 250 1.86 14.97 3.98
C ILE A 250 2.32 14.22 5.23
N GLY A 251 3.55 13.70 5.25
CA GLY A 251 4.07 12.92 6.37
C GLY A 251 4.30 13.74 7.64
N LEU A 252 4.72 15.00 7.52
CA LEU A 252 4.79 15.94 8.65
C LEU A 252 3.40 16.31 9.17
N PHE A 253 2.42 16.50 8.28
CA PHE A 253 1.01 16.71 8.67
C PHE A 253 0.42 15.47 9.36
N GLU A 254 0.69 14.27 8.85
CA GLU A 254 0.28 13.01 9.44
C GLU A 254 0.90 12.82 10.84
N ALA A 255 2.21 13.09 10.99
CA ALA A 255 2.90 13.05 12.27
C ALA A 255 2.30 14.03 13.30
N PHE A 256 2.03 15.27 12.89
CA PHE A 256 1.40 16.28 13.74
C PHE A 256 -0.02 15.85 14.16
N ALA A 257 -0.83 15.40 13.20
CA ALA A 257 -2.20 14.93 13.43
C ALA A 257 -2.23 13.71 14.37
N LEU A 258 -1.34 12.72 14.17
CA LEU A 258 -1.21 11.56 15.03
C LEU A 258 -0.70 11.91 16.44
N TYR A 259 0.30 12.81 16.55
CA TYR A 259 0.89 13.18 17.83
C TYR A 259 -0.10 13.91 18.74
N PHE A 260 -0.70 15.00 18.23
CA PHE A 260 -1.64 15.83 19.00
C PHE A 260 -3.07 15.25 19.02
N GLY A 261 -3.50 14.58 17.94
CA GLY A 261 -4.79 13.89 17.86
C GLY A 261 -4.82 12.52 18.51
N SER A 262 -3.69 11.99 18.98
CA SER A 262 -3.55 10.68 19.66
C SER A 262 -4.66 10.41 20.68
N GLY A 263 -4.97 11.39 21.53
CA GLY A 263 -6.03 11.27 22.53
C GLY A 263 -7.45 11.22 21.95
N ILE A 264 -7.70 11.86 20.81
CA ILE A 264 -9.00 11.82 20.12
C ILE A 264 -9.18 10.45 19.45
N PHE A 265 -8.14 9.94 18.77
CA PHE A 265 -8.20 8.63 18.12
C PHE A 265 -8.38 7.48 19.12
N LEU A 266 -7.74 7.53 20.29
CA LEU A 266 -7.95 6.54 21.36
C LEU A 266 -9.37 6.59 21.94
N ASN A 267 -9.97 7.79 22.05
CA ASN A 267 -11.37 7.92 22.45
C ASN A 267 -12.33 7.36 21.37
N ILE A 268 -12.02 7.52 20.07
CA ILE A 268 -12.76 6.92 18.95
C ILE A 268 -12.65 5.38 18.95
N MET A 269 -11.50 4.83 19.36
CA MET A 269 -11.32 3.39 19.63
C MET A 269 -12.01 2.92 20.92
N GLY A 270 -12.83 3.76 21.55
CA GLY A 270 -13.63 3.41 22.73
C GLY A 270 -12.84 3.31 24.04
N ILE A 271 -11.57 3.76 24.07
CA ILE A 271 -10.74 3.72 25.28
C ILE A 271 -11.05 4.95 26.14
N SER A 272 -11.81 4.73 27.21
CA SER A 272 -12.14 5.75 28.23
C SER A 272 -10.88 6.35 28.88
N SER A 273 -10.96 7.62 29.29
CA SER A 273 -9.94 8.33 30.05
C SER A 273 -9.48 7.61 31.34
N GLY A 274 -10.36 6.81 31.94
CA GLY A 274 -10.05 6.00 33.14
C GLY A 274 -9.53 4.59 32.86
N SER A 275 -9.30 4.22 31.59
CA SER A 275 -8.77 2.90 31.24
C SER A 275 -7.25 2.84 31.45
N SER A 276 -6.75 1.74 32.01
CA SER A 276 -5.30 1.47 32.14
C SER A 276 -4.58 1.46 30.79
N LEU A 277 -5.26 1.11 29.69
CA LEU A 277 -4.73 1.17 28.32
C LEU A 277 -4.43 2.60 27.85
N ARG A 278 -5.06 3.62 28.45
CA ARG A 278 -5.18 4.94 27.86
C ARG A 278 -3.88 5.75 27.83
N VAL A 279 -2.99 5.51 28.80
CA VAL A 279 -1.69 6.19 28.92
C VAL A 279 -0.61 5.49 28.09
N PRO A 280 -0.35 4.16 28.20
CA PRO A 280 0.68 3.51 27.41
C PRO A 280 0.35 3.54 25.91
N ALA A 281 -0.92 3.40 25.53
CA ALA A 281 -1.34 3.50 24.14
C ALA A 281 -1.08 4.91 23.56
N GLN A 282 -1.33 5.97 24.34
CA GLN A 282 -1.04 7.34 23.90
C GLN A 282 0.47 7.57 23.74
N GLN A 283 1.28 7.12 24.69
CA GLN A 283 2.74 7.24 24.60
C GLN A 283 3.29 6.48 23.38
N PHE A 284 2.85 5.24 23.15
CA PHE A 284 3.24 4.44 21.99
C PHE A 284 2.80 5.09 20.67
N LEU A 285 1.57 5.63 20.60
CA LEU A 285 1.02 6.29 19.41
C LEU A 285 1.76 7.59 19.09
N SER A 286 1.98 8.45 20.08
CA SER A 286 2.74 9.70 19.92
C SER A 286 4.19 9.46 19.53
N LEU A 287 4.83 8.37 19.98
CA LEU A 287 6.16 8.00 19.50
C LEU A 287 6.12 7.45 18.06
N ARG A 288 5.21 6.53 17.73
CA ARG A 288 5.07 6.01 16.36
C ARG A 288 4.70 7.11 15.36
N ALA A 289 3.98 8.15 15.77
CA ALA A 289 3.70 9.33 14.95
C ALA A 289 4.98 9.98 14.40
N LEU A 290 6.10 9.96 15.13
CA LEU A 290 7.39 10.48 14.67
C LEU A 290 7.97 9.68 13.49
N GLY A 291 7.54 8.42 13.29
CA GLY A 291 7.91 7.61 12.14
C GLY A 291 7.08 7.88 10.88
N ALA A 292 5.90 8.51 11.00
CA ALA A 292 5.02 8.79 9.87
C ALA A 292 5.73 9.51 8.70
N PRO A 293 6.57 10.55 8.89
CA PRO A 293 7.24 11.23 7.79
C PRO A 293 8.17 10.30 7.00
N ALA A 294 8.84 9.36 7.68
CA ALA A 294 9.67 8.35 7.05
C ALA A 294 8.82 7.31 6.29
N VAL A 295 7.68 6.91 6.83
CA VAL A 295 6.72 6.00 6.17
C VAL A 295 6.18 6.60 4.86
N VAL A 296 5.66 7.84 4.90
CA VAL A 296 5.16 8.53 3.70
C VAL A 296 6.26 8.68 2.65
N LEU A 297 7.48 9.01 3.08
CA LEU A 297 8.64 9.17 2.21
C LEU A 297 9.09 7.85 1.56
N TYR A 298 9.27 6.76 2.32
CA TYR A 298 9.72 5.49 1.72
C TYR A 298 8.63 4.81 0.88
N LEU A 299 7.34 4.98 1.20
CA LEU A 299 6.26 4.50 0.33
C LEU A 299 6.23 5.27 -1.00
N THR A 300 6.46 6.59 -0.96
CA THR A 300 6.60 7.40 -2.18
C THR A 300 7.82 6.94 -3.00
N LEU A 301 8.98 6.74 -2.37
CA LEU A 301 10.18 6.21 -3.02
C LEU A 301 9.94 4.81 -3.61
N GLN A 302 9.21 3.92 -2.93
CA GLN A 302 8.82 2.62 -3.46
C GLN A 302 7.94 2.74 -4.72
N GLY A 303 7.06 3.75 -4.79
CA GLY A 303 6.31 4.09 -6.02
C GLY A 303 7.22 4.58 -7.15
N VAL A 304 8.18 5.45 -6.84
CA VAL A 304 9.20 5.95 -7.79
C VAL A 304 10.03 4.80 -8.37
N PHE A 305 10.59 3.92 -7.52
CA PHE A 305 11.34 2.74 -7.96
C PHE A 305 10.49 1.77 -8.79
N ARG A 306 9.22 1.56 -8.42
CA ARG A 306 8.27 0.77 -9.22
C ARG A 306 8.01 1.41 -10.60
N GLY A 307 7.98 2.74 -10.70
CA GLY A 307 7.96 3.48 -11.96
C GLY A 307 9.21 3.22 -12.83
N PHE A 308 10.39 3.16 -12.21
CA PHE A 308 11.63 2.70 -12.87
C PHE A 308 11.68 1.19 -13.18
N LYS A 309 10.62 0.43 -12.87
CA LYS A 309 10.56 -1.05 -12.95
C LYS A 309 11.59 -1.75 -12.04
N ASP A 310 12.20 -1.05 -11.08
CA ASP A 310 13.09 -1.61 -10.07
C ASP A 310 12.30 -2.05 -8.83
N THR A 311 12.04 -3.36 -8.75
CA THR A 311 11.42 -3.99 -7.58
C THR A 311 12.43 -4.54 -6.57
N LYS A 312 13.72 -4.62 -6.93
CA LYS A 312 14.77 -5.25 -6.12
C LYS A 312 15.30 -4.30 -5.04
N THR A 313 15.64 -3.06 -5.40
CA THR A 313 16.13 -2.06 -4.44
C THR A 313 15.15 -1.80 -3.30
N PRO A 314 13.82 -1.65 -3.53
CA PRO A 314 12.86 -1.47 -2.45
C PRO A 314 12.80 -2.65 -1.46
N VAL A 315 12.84 -3.90 -1.95
CA VAL A 315 12.81 -5.10 -1.09
C VAL A 315 14.09 -5.21 -0.26
N LEU A 316 15.25 -4.90 -0.85
CA LEU A 316 16.53 -4.88 -0.14
C LEU A 316 16.55 -3.83 1.00
N CYS A 317 16.10 -2.60 0.74
CA CYS A 317 16.04 -1.55 1.76
C CYS A 317 15.07 -1.92 2.90
N LEU A 318 13.91 -2.47 2.54
CA LEU A 318 12.89 -2.91 3.51
C LEU A 318 13.37 -4.10 4.35
N GLY A 319 14.15 -5.02 3.76
CA GLY A 319 14.80 -6.13 4.45
C GLY A 319 15.84 -5.68 5.46
N ILE A 320 16.76 -4.81 5.06
CA ILE A 320 17.79 -4.25 5.96
C ILE A 320 17.14 -3.50 7.12
N GLY A 321 16.14 -2.66 6.85
CA GLY A 321 15.41 -1.91 7.88
C GLY A 321 14.63 -2.79 8.85
N ASN A 322 13.86 -3.76 8.36
CA ASN A 322 13.09 -4.66 9.22
C ASN A 322 14.01 -5.57 10.06
N LEU A 323 15.11 -6.07 9.50
CA LEU A 323 16.11 -6.81 10.27
C LEU A 323 16.74 -5.94 11.37
N LEU A 324 17.02 -4.66 11.08
CA LEU A 324 17.50 -3.70 12.07
C LEU A 324 16.46 -3.48 13.20
N ALA A 325 15.17 -3.37 12.89
CA ALA A 325 14.10 -3.28 13.90
C ALA A 325 14.10 -4.51 14.82
N VAL A 326 14.15 -5.72 14.24
CA VAL A 326 14.17 -6.99 14.97
C VAL A 326 15.39 -7.09 15.90
N CYS A 327 16.56 -6.63 15.46
CA CYS A 327 17.75 -6.55 16.30
C CYS A 327 17.65 -5.48 17.41
N LEU A 328 17.03 -4.33 17.15
CA LEU A 328 16.87 -3.26 18.13
C LEU A 328 15.80 -3.57 19.20
N PHE A 329 14.76 -4.37 18.90
CA PHE A 329 13.72 -4.72 19.87
C PHE A 329 14.28 -5.23 21.21
N PRO A 330 15.06 -6.33 21.31
CA PRO A 330 15.54 -6.81 22.61
C PRO A 330 16.47 -5.81 23.31
N ILE A 331 17.22 -5.00 22.55
CA ILE A 331 18.13 -3.99 23.10
C ILE A 331 17.34 -2.86 23.77
N LEU A 332 16.44 -2.19 23.03
CA LEU A 332 15.72 -1.03 23.56
C LEU A 332 14.66 -1.44 24.59
N ILE A 333 13.98 -2.57 24.39
CA ILE A 333 12.90 -3.04 25.28
C ILE A 333 13.46 -3.53 26.62
N TYR A 334 14.47 -4.42 26.60
CA TYR A 334 14.98 -5.08 27.81
C TYR A 334 16.27 -4.47 28.36
N TYR A 335 17.29 -4.26 27.53
CA TYR A 335 18.60 -3.77 28.00
C TYR A 335 18.55 -2.29 28.39
N CYS A 336 17.91 -1.44 27.58
CA CYS A 336 17.64 -0.04 27.92
C CYS A 336 16.40 0.15 28.82
N GLN A 337 15.69 -0.94 29.17
CA GLN A 337 14.49 -0.95 30.01
C GLN A 337 13.35 -0.02 29.57
N LEU A 338 13.26 0.31 28.27
CA LEU A 338 12.25 1.24 27.75
C LEU A 338 10.87 0.59 27.54
N GLY A 339 10.71 -0.72 27.77
CA GLY A 339 9.42 -1.41 27.61
C GLY A 339 8.84 -1.22 26.20
N ALA A 340 7.52 -1.01 26.07
CA ALA A 340 6.87 -0.82 24.77
C ALA A 340 7.30 0.49 24.06
N ILE A 341 7.72 1.51 24.81
CA ILE A 341 8.34 2.73 24.26
C ILE A 341 9.62 2.36 23.48
N GLY A 342 10.39 1.40 23.98
CA GLY A 342 11.55 0.85 23.28
C GLY A 342 11.20 0.24 21.92
N ALA A 343 10.11 -0.53 21.83
CA ALA A 343 9.64 -1.10 20.57
C ALA A 343 9.21 -0.01 19.56
N ALA A 344 8.45 0.99 20.01
CA ALA A 344 8.06 2.12 19.17
C ALA A 344 9.27 2.86 18.59
N ILE A 345 10.31 3.10 19.41
CA ILE A 345 11.55 3.76 18.98
C ILE A 345 12.33 2.89 17.99
N SER A 346 12.47 1.57 18.23
CA SER A 346 13.12 0.63 17.29
C SER A 346 12.49 0.70 15.89
N THR A 347 11.15 0.69 15.83
CA THR A 347 10.41 0.73 14.57
C THR A 347 10.52 2.11 13.89
N VAL A 348 10.53 3.22 14.63
CA VAL A 348 10.76 4.56 14.07
C VAL A 348 12.17 4.70 13.49
N ILE A 349 13.22 4.24 14.21
CA ILE A 349 14.61 4.25 13.72
C ILE A 349 14.72 3.46 12.42
N SER A 350 14.12 2.26 12.38
CA SER A 350 14.06 1.42 11.18
C SER A 350 13.42 2.14 9.99
N GLN A 351 12.26 2.78 10.19
CA GLN A 351 11.56 3.51 9.13
C GLN A 351 12.42 4.64 8.54
N TYR A 352 13.14 5.39 9.38
CA TYR A 352 14.09 6.40 8.92
C TYR A 352 15.29 5.81 8.16
N VAL A 353 15.81 4.64 8.57
CA VAL A 353 16.88 3.94 7.84
C VAL A 353 16.39 3.44 6.47
N ILE A 354 15.16 2.92 6.37
CA ILE A 354 14.55 2.50 5.09
C ILE A 354 14.44 3.70 4.15
N ALA A 355 13.91 4.83 4.64
CA ALA A 355 13.76 6.06 3.86
C ALA A 355 15.12 6.63 3.40
N PHE A 356 16.12 6.64 4.27
CA PHE A 356 17.48 7.08 3.95
C PHE A 356 18.14 6.19 2.89
N LEU A 357 18.08 4.86 3.05
CA LEU A 357 18.64 3.91 2.08
C LEU A 357 17.97 4.05 0.71
N MET A 358 16.64 4.13 0.65
CA MET A 358 15.92 4.36 -0.61
C MET A 358 16.30 5.70 -1.26
N LEU A 359 16.43 6.79 -0.49
CA LEU A 359 16.84 8.09 -1.01
C LEU A 359 18.30 8.09 -1.52
N TRP A 360 19.20 7.35 -0.85
CA TRP A 360 20.58 7.16 -1.31
C TRP A 360 20.64 6.39 -2.64
N PHE A 361 19.89 5.30 -2.78
CA PHE A 361 19.79 4.59 -4.05
C PHE A 361 19.14 5.44 -5.15
N LEU A 362 18.19 6.32 -4.83
CA LEU A 362 17.60 7.25 -5.80
C LEU A 362 18.62 8.30 -6.28
N ASN A 363 19.40 8.89 -5.37
CA ASN A 363 20.44 9.88 -5.70
C ASN A 363 21.57 9.30 -6.58
N LYS A 364 21.77 7.97 -6.56
CA LYS A 364 22.65 7.26 -7.51
C LYS A 364 22.06 7.12 -8.92
N ARG A 365 20.73 7.19 -9.07
CA ARG A 365 19.99 6.99 -10.35
C ARG A 365 19.48 8.28 -11.00
N ALA A 366 19.23 9.36 -10.24
CA ALA A 366 18.62 10.59 -10.76
C ALA A 366 19.17 11.86 -10.08
N VAL A 367 19.21 12.99 -10.79
CA VAL A 367 19.41 14.31 -10.16
C VAL A 367 18.06 14.84 -9.70
N LEU A 368 17.97 15.20 -8.41
CA LEU A 368 16.82 15.93 -7.87
C LEU A 368 16.92 17.41 -8.28
N LEU A 369 16.20 17.78 -9.32
CA LEU A 369 16.01 19.18 -9.74
C LEU A 369 15.00 19.91 -8.84
N PRO A 370 14.97 21.26 -8.84
CA PRO A 370 13.93 22.02 -8.14
C PRO A 370 12.51 21.65 -8.63
N PRO A 371 11.51 21.66 -7.74
CA PRO A 371 10.14 21.22 -8.05
C PRO A 371 9.40 22.23 -8.94
N LYS A 372 8.81 21.76 -10.04
CA LYS A 372 7.96 22.55 -10.93
C LYS A 372 6.50 22.50 -10.46
N PHE A 373 6.11 23.45 -9.60
CA PHE A 373 4.71 23.64 -9.19
C PHE A 373 3.84 24.09 -10.38
N GLY A 374 3.20 23.14 -11.06
CA GLY A 374 2.24 23.43 -12.15
C GLY A 374 1.74 22.24 -12.95
N ALA A 375 2.45 21.11 -12.98
CA ALA A 375 2.15 19.98 -13.87
C ALA A 375 1.25 18.87 -13.28
N LEU A 376 0.80 18.96 -12.02
CA LEU A 376 0.09 17.86 -11.35
C LEU A 376 -1.35 17.68 -11.86
N GLN A 377 -1.57 16.71 -12.75
CA GLN A 377 -2.89 16.23 -13.18
C GLN A 377 -3.59 15.37 -12.10
N PHE A 378 -3.66 15.90 -10.88
CA PHE A 378 -4.09 15.19 -9.67
C PHE A 378 -5.51 14.60 -9.80
N GLY A 379 -6.43 15.35 -10.42
CA GLY A 379 -7.84 14.95 -10.57
C GLY A 379 -8.07 13.72 -11.46
N VAL A 380 -7.23 13.49 -12.48
CA VAL A 380 -7.39 12.35 -13.40
C VAL A 380 -7.00 11.05 -12.70
N TYR A 381 -5.83 11.00 -12.08
CA TYR A 381 -5.32 9.81 -11.39
C TYR A 381 -6.12 9.49 -10.11
N MET A 382 -6.56 10.51 -9.37
CA MET A 382 -7.44 10.33 -8.20
C MET A 382 -8.77 9.63 -8.54
N LYS A 383 -9.29 9.73 -9.77
CA LYS A 383 -10.53 9.06 -10.18
C LYS A 383 -10.40 7.53 -10.25
N SER A 384 -9.23 7.02 -10.63
CA SER A 384 -8.93 5.58 -10.62
C SER A 384 -8.56 5.11 -9.21
N GLY A 385 -7.68 5.86 -8.53
CA GLY A 385 -7.30 5.61 -7.15
C GLY A 385 -8.51 5.57 -6.20
N GLY A 386 -9.53 6.42 -6.42
CA GLY A 386 -10.74 6.52 -5.60
C GLY A 386 -11.48 5.19 -5.37
N PHE A 387 -11.54 4.30 -6.38
CA PHE A 387 -12.16 2.98 -6.20
C PHE A 387 -11.32 2.06 -5.32
N LEU A 388 -9.99 2.03 -5.54
CA LEU A 388 -9.04 1.28 -4.71
C LEU A 388 -8.98 1.82 -3.26
N LEU A 389 -9.17 3.12 -3.09
CA LEU A 389 -9.27 3.78 -1.78
C LEU A 389 -10.57 3.41 -1.07
N GLY A 390 -11.74 3.60 -1.70
CA GLY A 390 -13.03 3.22 -1.09
C GLY A 390 -13.10 1.75 -0.71
N ARG A 391 -12.54 0.87 -1.57
CA ARG A 391 -12.31 -0.54 -1.28
C ARG A 391 -11.45 -0.74 -0.03
N THR A 392 -10.25 -0.15 0.02
CA THR A 392 -9.29 -0.39 1.10
C THR A 392 -9.76 0.21 2.42
N LEU A 393 -10.36 1.40 2.40
CA LEU A 393 -11.02 2.01 3.55
C LEU A 393 -12.10 1.11 4.12
N SER A 394 -12.94 0.48 3.30
CA SER A 394 -13.95 -0.46 3.80
C SER A 394 -13.35 -1.67 4.54
N VAL A 395 -12.25 -2.24 4.04
CA VAL A 395 -11.50 -3.30 4.74
C VAL A 395 -10.95 -2.80 6.06
N LEU A 396 -10.27 -1.64 6.04
CA LEU A 396 -9.63 -1.05 7.21
C LEU A 396 -10.65 -0.67 8.28
N THR A 397 -11.76 -0.01 7.93
CA THR A 397 -12.83 0.34 8.88
C THR A 397 -13.41 -0.89 9.55
N THR A 398 -13.63 -1.98 8.80
CA THR A 398 -14.14 -3.25 9.36
C THR A 398 -13.14 -3.85 10.36
N MET A 399 -11.85 -3.84 10.05
CA MET A 399 -10.78 -4.36 10.92
C MET A 399 -10.54 -3.47 12.16
N THR A 400 -10.46 -2.15 11.98
CA THR A 400 -10.29 -1.14 13.04
C THR A 400 -11.48 -1.12 13.99
N LEU A 401 -12.71 -1.26 13.48
CA LEU A 401 -13.91 -1.48 14.29
C LEU A 401 -13.77 -2.75 15.14
N GLY A 402 -13.25 -3.84 14.55
CA GLY A 402 -12.97 -5.07 15.29
C GLY A 402 -11.98 -4.88 16.44
N THR A 403 -10.86 -4.20 16.19
CA THR A 403 -9.86 -3.84 17.23
C THR A 403 -10.44 -2.88 18.28
N SER A 404 -11.30 -1.93 17.90
CA SER A 404 -12.05 -1.08 18.85
C SER A 404 -12.96 -1.92 19.77
N MET A 405 -13.71 -2.89 19.22
CA MET A 405 -14.54 -3.78 20.03
C MET A 405 -13.74 -4.77 20.89
N ALA A 406 -12.49 -5.10 20.52
CA ALA A 406 -11.56 -5.83 21.37
C ALA A 406 -11.02 -4.95 22.52
N ALA A 407 -10.57 -3.72 22.21
CA ALA A 407 -10.06 -2.76 23.19
C ALA A 407 -11.09 -2.44 24.29
N ARG A 408 -12.37 -2.31 23.92
CA ARG A 408 -13.50 -2.10 24.84
C ARG A 408 -13.77 -3.28 25.79
N GLN A 409 -13.22 -4.47 25.53
CA GLN A 409 -13.28 -5.64 26.42
C GLN A 409 -12.08 -5.71 27.40
N GLY A 410 -11.19 -4.72 27.38
CA GLY A 410 -10.06 -4.60 28.30
C GLY A 410 -8.76 -5.24 27.80
N ALA A 411 -7.70 -5.04 28.57
CA ALA A 411 -6.32 -5.32 28.16
C ALA A 411 -6.08 -6.79 27.77
N VAL A 412 -6.50 -7.75 28.61
CA VAL A 412 -6.27 -9.19 28.36
C VAL A 412 -6.94 -9.66 27.07
N ALA A 413 -8.19 -9.25 26.83
CA ALA A 413 -8.95 -9.59 25.63
C ALA A 413 -8.33 -8.96 24.35
N MET A 414 -7.89 -7.69 24.44
CA MET A 414 -7.22 -7.01 23.33
C MET A 414 -5.82 -7.56 23.03
N ALA A 415 -5.04 -7.94 24.06
CA ALA A 415 -3.76 -8.60 23.90
C ALA A 415 -3.91 -9.95 23.17
N ALA A 416 -4.90 -10.75 23.58
CA ALA A 416 -5.22 -12.00 22.90
C ALA A 416 -5.69 -11.78 21.44
N HIS A 417 -6.52 -10.75 21.21
CA HIS A 417 -6.92 -10.35 19.86
C HIS A 417 -5.72 -9.95 19.00
N GLN A 418 -4.75 -9.19 19.52
CA GLN A 418 -3.55 -8.79 18.79
C GLN A 418 -2.71 -9.99 18.33
N ILE A 419 -2.48 -10.99 19.21
CA ILE A 419 -1.74 -12.21 18.86
C ILE A 419 -2.48 -12.97 17.75
N CYS A 420 -3.79 -13.16 17.90
CA CYS A 420 -4.62 -13.83 16.89
C CYS A 420 -4.56 -13.11 15.53
N MET A 421 -4.76 -11.78 15.52
CA MET A 421 -4.76 -10.99 14.29
C MET A 421 -3.39 -10.93 13.63
N GLN A 422 -2.28 -10.85 14.38
CA GLN A 422 -0.95 -10.79 13.79
C GLN A 422 -0.55 -12.10 13.11
N VAL A 423 -0.81 -13.25 13.74
CA VAL A 423 -0.57 -14.56 13.12
C VAL A 423 -1.50 -14.79 11.93
N TRP A 424 -2.78 -14.42 12.07
CA TRP A 424 -3.77 -14.50 11.00
C TRP A 424 -3.37 -13.67 9.76
N LEU A 425 -2.90 -12.42 9.95
CA LEU A 425 -2.40 -11.57 8.88
C LEU A 425 -1.12 -12.13 8.23
N ALA A 426 -0.12 -12.49 9.05
CA ALA A 426 1.18 -12.93 8.56
C ALA A 426 1.10 -14.22 7.73
N VAL A 427 0.25 -15.16 8.15
CA VAL A 427 0.00 -16.39 7.39
C VAL A 427 -0.84 -16.12 6.13
N SER A 428 -1.81 -15.21 6.20
CA SER A 428 -2.63 -14.85 5.03
C SER A 428 -1.81 -14.22 3.89
N LEU A 429 -0.76 -13.46 4.21
CA LEU A 429 0.08 -12.81 3.20
C LEU A 429 0.88 -13.80 2.32
N LEU A 430 1.08 -15.04 2.76
CA LEU A 430 1.57 -16.13 1.89
C LEU A 430 0.66 -16.34 0.66
N THR A 431 -0.62 -16.02 0.80
CA THR A 431 -1.64 -16.18 -0.26
C THR A 431 -1.84 -14.90 -1.09
N ASP A 432 -1.39 -13.74 -0.59
CA ASP A 432 -1.32 -12.49 -1.36
C ASP A 432 -0.24 -12.56 -2.44
N ALA A 433 0.90 -13.21 -2.16
CA ALA A 433 1.92 -13.51 -3.16
C ALA A 433 1.36 -14.34 -4.34
N LEU A 434 0.60 -15.40 -4.04
CA LEU A 434 -0.08 -16.21 -5.06
C LEU A 434 -1.09 -15.38 -5.86
N ALA A 435 -1.84 -14.50 -5.20
CA ALA A 435 -2.78 -13.59 -5.83
C ALA A 435 -2.07 -12.59 -6.78
N ALA A 436 -0.95 -12.02 -6.36
CA ALA A 436 -0.15 -11.08 -7.16
C ALA A 436 0.48 -11.75 -8.39
N SER A 437 1.00 -12.99 -8.27
CA SER A 437 1.46 -13.76 -9.42
C SER A 437 0.32 -14.09 -10.40
N SER A 438 -0.83 -14.52 -9.87
CA SER A 438 -2.02 -14.84 -10.68
C SER A 438 -2.57 -13.59 -11.41
N GLN A 439 -2.57 -12.43 -10.73
CA GLN A 439 -2.93 -11.13 -11.31
C GLN A 439 -2.06 -10.79 -12.52
N ALA A 440 -0.73 -10.94 -12.40
CA ALA A 440 0.20 -10.63 -13.48
C ALA A 440 0.01 -11.53 -14.70
N MET A 441 -0.16 -12.84 -14.49
CA MET A 441 -0.41 -13.80 -15.57
C MET A 441 -1.73 -13.55 -16.30
N ILE A 442 -2.82 -13.26 -15.56
CA ILE A 442 -4.14 -12.96 -16.16
C ILE A 442 -4.11 -11.63 -16.91
N ALA A 443 -3.50 -10.58 -16.35
CA ALA A 443 -3.35 -9.31 -17.04
C ALA A 443 -2.58 -9.47 -18.37
N SER A 444 -1.51 -10.27 -18.38
CA SER A 444 -0.75 -10.62 -19.59
C SER A 444 -1.61 -11.41 -20.60
N SER A 445 -2.25 -12.49 -20.17
CA SER A 445 -3.06 -13.36 -21.04
C SER A 445 -4.25 -12.64 -21.66
N VAL A 446 -5.00 -11.87 -20.86
CA VAL A 446 -6.15 -11.09 -21.33
C VAL A 446 -5.72 -9.95 -22.26
N SER A 447 -4.60 -9.27 -21.99
CA SER A 447 -4.06 -8.24 -22.90
C SER A 447 -3.61 -8.81 -24.25
N LYS A 448 -3.21 -10.08 -24.30
CA LYS A 448 -2.88 -10.83 -25.53
C LYS A 448 -4.12 -11.43 -26.23
N GLY A 449 -5.31 -11.38 -25.60
CA GLY A 449 -6.51 -12.07 -26.07
C GLY A 449 -6.49 -13.60 -25.86
N ASP A 450 -5.53 -14.14 -25.11
CA ASP A 450 -5.46 -15.57 -24.77
C ASP A 450 -6.35 -15.89 -23.56
N TYR A 451 -7.65 -15.96 -23.85
CA TYR A 451 -8.66 -16.34 -22.87
C TYR A 451 -8.60 -17.82 -22.45
N LYS A 452 -7.88 -18.68 -23.20
CA LYS A 452 -7.67 -20.09 -22.83
C LYS A 452 -6.68 -20.16 -21.67
N THR A 453 -5.50 -19.54 -21.82
CA THR A 453 -4.52 -19.46 -20.75
C THR A 453 -5.07 -18.69 -19.55
N ALA A 454 -5.81 -17.60 -19.75
CA ALA A 454 -6.47 -16.89 -18.64
C ALA A 454 -7.45 -17.78 -17.84
N LYS A 455 -8.20 -18.67 -18.51
CA LYS A 455 -9.11 -19.65 -17.88
C LYS A 455 -8.34 -20.74 -17.14
N GLU A 456 -7.23 -21.22 -17.69
CA GLU A 456 -6.35 -22.22 -17.07
C GLU A 456 -5.63 -21.65 -15.83
N VAL A 457 -5.08 -20.43 -15.90
CA VAL A 457 -4.53 -19.70 -14.74
C VAL A 457 -5.60 -19.52 -13.66
N THR A 458 -6.81 -19.10 -14.02
CA THR A 458 -7.91 -18.88 -13.07
C THR A 458 -8.26 -20.16 -12.30
N GLY A 459 -8.44 -21.28 -13.01
CA GLY A 459 -8.75 -22.57 -12.39
C GLY A 459 -7.60 -23.11 -11.53
N LEU A 460 -6.35 -22.92 -11.98
CA LEU A 460 -5.17 -23.31 -11.23
C LEU A 460 -5.01 -22.49 -9.94
N ALA A 461 -5.10 -21.17 -10.02
CA ALA A 461 -4.95 -20.26 -8.89
C ALA A 461 -5.96 -20.55 -7.78
N LEU A 462 -7.23 -20.82 -8.14
CA LEU A 462 -8.26 -21.21 -7.17
C LEU A 462 -7.97 -22.58 -6.52
N LYS A 463 -7.49 -23.56 -7.30
CA LYS A 463 -7.13 -24.89 -6.78
C LYS A 463 -5.92 -24.83 -5.85
N VAL A 464 -4.87 -24.08 -6.23
CA VAL A 464 -3.67 -23.88 -5.42
C VAL A 464 -3.99 -23.04 -4.18
N GLY A 465 -4.83 -22.01 -4.29
CA GLY A 465 -5.30 -21.22 -3.15
C GLY A 465 -6.07 -22.06 -2.13
N LEU A 466 -7.09 -22.80 -2.55
CA LEU A 466 -7.84 -23.69 -1.66
C LEU A 466 -6.95 -24.76 -1.00
N PHE A 467 -5.99 -25.32 -1.74
CA PHE A 467 -5.03 -26.30 -1.22
C PHE A 467 -4.11 -25.67 -0.17
N THR A 468 -3.50 -24.52 -0.47
CA THR A 468 -2.67 -23.76 0.48
C THR A 468 -3.45 -23.36 1.72
N GLY A 469 -4.66 -22.80 1.57
CA GLY A 469 -5.53 -22.42 2.69
C GLY A 469 -5.92 -23.60 3.59
N THR A 470 -6.16 -24.79 3.01
CA THR A 470 -6.42 -26.04 3.75
C THR A 470 -5.16 -26.54 4.49
N ILE A 471 -3.98 -26.45 3.88
CA ILE A 471 -2.70 -26.75 4.56
C ILE A 471 -2.47 -25.79 5.73
N LEU A 472 -2.71 -24.49 5.55
CA LEU A 472 -2.56 -23.48 6.60
C LEU A 472 -3.57 -23.68 7.74
N PHE A 473 -4.81 -24.11 7.44
CA PHE A 473 -5.78 -24.55 8.44
C PHE A 473 -5.24 -25.72 9.27
N ALA A 474 -4.71 -26.76 8.64
CA ALA A 474 -4.19 -27.94 9.35
C ALA A 474 -2.95 -27.59 10.21
N ILE A 475 -1.98 -26.87 9.64
CA ILE A 475 -0.74 -26.46 10.34
C ILE A 475 -1.08 -25.57 11.54
N LEU A 476 -1.93 -24.54 11.39
CA LEU A 476 -2.31 -23.67 12.50
C LEU A 476 -3.21 -24.38 13.52
N GLY A 477 -4.12 -25.25 13.07
CA GLY A 477 -4.97 -26.05 13.94
C GLY A 477 -4.16 -26.92 14.92
N ALA A 478 -3.07 -27.53 14.44
CA ALA A 478 -2.16 -28.31 15.27
C ALA A 478 -1.16 -27.46 16.09
N SER A 479 -0.60 -26.38 15.52
CA SER A 479 0.54 -25.67 16.11
C SER A 479 0.20 -24.40 16.91
N PHE A 480 -0.93 -23.72 16.64
CA PHE A 480 -1.18 -22.37 17.15
C PHE A 480 -1.22 -22.29 18.69
N GLY A 481 -1.71 -23.34 19.37
CA GLY A 481 -1.70 -23.43 20.83
C GLY A 481 -0.30 -23.46 21.46
N SER A 482 0.71 -23.94 20.73
CA SER A 482 2.12 -23.88 21.10
C SER A 482 2.74 -22.54 20.66
N LEU A 483 2.48 -22.13 19.41
CA LEU A 483 2.97 -20.88 18.81
C LEU A 483 2.60 -19.65 19.67
N ALA A 484 1.40 -19.62 20.26
CA ALA A 484 0.94 -18.57 21.16
C ALA A 484 1.91 -18.30 22.34
N THR A 485 2.57 -19.35 22.86
CA THR A 485 3.52 -19.24 23.99
C THR A 485 4.83 -18.53 23.64
N LEU A 486 5.12 -18.37 22.34
CA LEU A 486 6.24 -17.54 21.89
C LEU A 486 5.95 -16.05 22.13
N PHE A 487 4.70 -15.63 21.95
CA PHE A 487 4.27 -14.23 22.06
C PHE A 487 4.07 -13.78 23.51
N THR A 488 3.56 -14.64 24.39
CA THR A 488 3.34 -14.29 25.79
C THR A 488 3.42 -15.48 26.73
N LYS A 489 3.70 -15.20 28.01
CA LYS A 489 3.64 -16.15 29.13
C LYS A 489 2.43 -15.94 30.03
N ASP A 490 1.61 -14.92 29.75
CA ASP A 490 0.41 -14.57 30.51
C ASP A 490 -0.66 -15.67 30.34
N ALA A 491 -1.07 -16.28 31.45
CA ALA A 491 -1.97 -17.42 31.46
C ALA A 491 -3.40 -17.07 31.02
N ASP A 492 -3.87 -15.86 31.34
CA ASP A 492 -5.22 -15.40 30.99
C ASP A 492 -5.28 -15.04 29.51
N VAL A 493 -4.24 -14.36 28.99
CA VAL A 493 -4.11 -14.11 27.54
C VAL A 493 -4.02 -15.43 26.77
N LEU A 494 -3.20 -16.40 27.21
CA LEU A 494 -3.11 -17.72 26.58
C LEU A 494 -4.43 -18.50 26.64
N GLY A 495 -5.18 -18.39 27.73
CA GLY A 495 -6.53 -18.95 27.87
C GLY A 495 -7.49 -18.43 26.79
N ILE A 496 -7.49 -17.10 26.55
CA ILE A 496 -8.30 -16.48 25.49
C ILE A 496 -7.78 -16.87 24.10
N VAL A 497 -6.46 -16.80 23.84
CA VAL A 497 -5.87 -17.14 22.53
C VAL A 497 -6.18 -18.58 22.12
N ARG A 498 -6.22 -19.53 23.07
CA ARG A 498 -6.66 -20.92 22.81
C ARG A 498 -8.08 -21.01 22.27
N THR A 499 -9.00 -20.13 22.69
CA THR A 499 -10.35 -20.07 22.08
C THR A 499 -10.35 -19.42 20.70
N GLY A 500 -9.30 -18.66 20.38
CA GLY A 500 -9.06 -18.07 19.06
C GLY A 500 -8.50 -19.03 18.01
N VAL A 501 -8.04 -20.25 18.39
CA VAL A 501 -7.51 -21.26 17.44
C VAL A 501 -8.47 -21.48 16.28
N LEU A 502 -9.77 -21.67 16.55
CA LEU A 502 -10.78 -21.93 15.52
C LEU A 502 -10.96 -20.76 14.56
N PHE A 503 -10.89 -19.52 15.05
CA PHE A 503 -10.92 -18.33 14.20
C PHE A 503 -9.66 -18.25 13.32
N VAL A 504 -8.48 -18.39 13.92
CA VAL A 504 -7.19 -18.20 13.25
C VAL A 504 -6.94 -19.28 12.19
N SER A 505 -7.34 -20.55 12.44
CA SER A 505 -7.16 -21.64 11.48
C SER A 505 -8.31 -21.76 10.48
N ALA A 506 -9.57 -21.83 10.92
CA ALA A 506 -10.69 -22.20 10.03
C ALA A 506 -11.06 -21.10 9.03
N THR A 507 -10.58 -19.86 9.22
CA THR A 507 -10.70 -18.80 8.21
C THR A 507 -9.64 -18.89 7.11
N GLN A 508 -8.53 -19.62 7.26
CA GLN A 508 -7.45 -19.64 6.24
C GLN A 508 -7.88 -20.11 4.83
N PRO A 509 -8.78 -21.11 4.66
CA PRO A 509 -9.31 -21.47 3.34
C PRO A 509 -10.13 -20.34 2.71
N LEU A 510 -10.92 -19.61 3.52
CA LEU A 510 -11.68 -18.43 3.08
C LEU A 510 -10.75 -17.27 2.74
N ASN A 511 -9.72 -17.02 3.58
CA ASN A 511 -8.71 -16.01 3.33
C ASN A 511 -8.03 -16.25 1.99
N SER A 512 -7.48 -17.45 1.78
CA SER A 512 -6.73 -17.76 0.56
C SER A 512 -7.58 -17.61 -0.70
N LEU A 513 -8.84 -18.05 -0.66
CA LEU A 513 -9.78 -17.81 -1.76
C LEU A 513 -10.07 -16.32 -1.93
N ALA A 514 -10.29 -15.54 -0.87
CA ALA A 514 -10.53 -14.11 -0.95
C ALA A 514 -9.34 -13.34 -1.58
N PHE A 515 -8.11 -13.60 -1.14
CA PHE A 515 -6.91 -13.00 -1.72
C PHE A 515 -6.75 -13.40 -3.19
N VAL A 516 -6.91 -14.69 -3.53
CA VAL A 516 -6.89 -15.14 -4.93
C VAL A 516 -7.96 -14.43 -5.75
N PHE A 517 -9.23 -14.40 -5.31
CA PHE A 517 -10.30 -13.66 -5.99
C PHE A 517 -9.95 -12.19 -6.21
N ASP A 518 -9.32 -11.52 -5.24
CA ASP A 518 -8.90 -10.13 -5.39
C ASP A 518 -7.85 -9.97 -6.50
N GLY A 519 -6.83 -10.84 -6.54
CA GLY A 519 -5.83 -10.88 -7.61
C GLY A 519 -6.44 -11.20 -8.99
N LEU A 520 -7.38 -12.14 -9.06
CA LEU A 520 -8.15 -12.46 -10.28
C LEU A 520 -8.89 -11.21 -10.80
N HIS A 521 -9.61 -10.49 -9.93
CA HIS A 521 -10.39 -9.30 -10.31
C HIS A 521 -9.50 -8.11 -10.71
N TYR A 522 -8.35 -7.94 -10.06
CA TYR A 522 -7.36 -6.95 -10.46
C TYR A 522 -6.71 -7.30 -11.81
N GLY A 523 -6.51 -8.59 -12.11
CA GLY A 523 -5.94 -9.06 -13.38
C GLY A 523 -6.82 -8.71 -14.58
N VAL A 524 -8.14 -8.78 -14.43
CA VAL A 524 -9.13 -8.33 -15.43
C VAL A 524 -9.55 -6.85 -15.26
N SER A 525 -8.88 -6.09 -14.38
CA SER A 525 -9.15 -4.67 -14.11
C SER A 525 -10.59 -4.32 -13.65
N ASP A 526 -11.31 -5.24 -13.01
CA ASP A 526 -12.69 -5.00 -12.51
C ASP A 526 -12.70 -4.23 -11.16
N PHE A 527 -11.96 -3.12 -11.11
CA PHE A 527 -11.79 -2.30 -9.91
C PHE A 527 -13.13 -1.70 -9.42
N ARG A 528 -14.10 -1.48 -10.33
CA ARG A 528 -15.44 -0.98 -9.97
C ARG A 528 -16.20 -2.04 -9.18
N TYR A 529 -16.29 -3.29 -9.66
CA TYR A 529 -16.92 -4.34 -8.87
C TYR A 529 -16.17 -4.58 -7.56
N ALA A 530 -14.83 -4.70 -7.62
CA ALA A 530 -13.99 -4.98 -6.47
C ALA A 530 -14.09 -3.91 -5.35
N ALA A 531 -14.48 -2.68 -5.69
CA ALA A 531 -14.76 -1.61 -4.73
C ALA A 531 -16.18 -1.66 -4.16
N PHE A 532 -17.22 -1.66 -5.00
CA PHE A 532 -18.61 -1.63 -4.52
C PHE A 532 -18.99 -2.89 -3.72
N SER A 533 -18.51 -4.07 -4.16
CA SER A 533 -18.67 -5.32 -3.40
C SER A 533 -18.03 -5.23 -2.01
N MET A 534 -16.80 -4.70 -1.92
CA MET A 534 -16.11 -4.55 -0.64
C MET A 534 -16.84 -3.58 0.28
N MET A 535 -17.32 -2.45 -0.24
CA MET A 535 -18.08 -1.47 0.52
C MET A 535 -19.37 -2.06 1.10
N ALA A 536 -20.10 -2.86 0.32
CA ALA A 536 -21.30 -3.58 0.79
C ALA A 536 -20.97 -4.66 1.83
N VAL A 537 -19.94 -5.49 1.57
CA VAL A 537 -19.49 -6.56 2.49
C VAL A 537 -18.98 -5.98 3.82
N GLY A 538 -18.17 -4.93 3.78
CA GLY A 538 -17.64 -4.25 4.96
C GLY A 538 -18.73 -3.55 5.76
N ALA A 539 -19.72 -2.91 5.11
CA ALA A 539 -20.87 -2.33 5.79
C ALA A 539 -21.72 -3.40 6.51
N ALA A 540 -22.10 -4.48 5.82
CA ALA A 540 -22.86 -5.59 6.40
C ALA A 540 -22.13 -6.25 7.58
N SER A 541 -20.82 -6.46 7.44
CA SER A 541 -19.98 -7.03 8.49
C SER A 541 -19.80 -6.08 9.67
N SER A 542 -19.68 -4.77 9.41
CA SER A 542 -19.55 -3.74 10.46
C SER A 542 -20.81 -3.65 11.33
N SER A 543 -22.00 -3.75 10.74
CA SER A 543 -23.27 -3.82 11.51
C SER A 543 -23.29 -5.02 12.48
N ILE A 544 -22.76 -6.16 12.05
CA ILE A 544 -22.68 -7.38 12.86
C ILE A 544 -21.56 -7.26 13.92
N LEU A 545 -20.43 -6.62 13.59
CA LEU A 545 -19.35 -6.31 14.54
C LEU A 545 -19.74 -5.29 15.62
N LEU A 546 -20.72 -4.41 15.36
CA LEU A 546 -21.30 -3.53 16.39
C LEU A 546 -22.21 -4.28 17.36
N TYR A 547 -22.94 -5.31 16.89
CA TYR A 547 -23.94 -6.02 17.69
C TYR A 547 -23.39 -7.27 18.38
N ALA A 548 -22.78 -8.20 17.63
CA ALA A 548 -22.41 -9.53 18.12
C ALA A 548 -21.46 -9.53 19.35
N PRO A 549 -20.48 -8.63 19.49
CA PRO A 549 -19.63 -8.58 20.69
C PRO A 549 -20.38 -8.18 21.97
N SER A 550 -21.54 -7.51 21.87
CA SER A 550 -22.35 -7.18 23.05
C SER A 550 -23.06 -8.39 23.68
N VAL A 551 -23.24 -9.47 22.89
CA VAL A 551 -23.92 -10.71 23.31
C VAL A 551 -22.91 -11.85 23.53
N LEU A 552 -21.87 -11.94 22.69
CA LEU A 552 -20.93 -13.08 22.63
C LEU A 552 -19.47 -12.69 22.92
N GLY A 553 -19.20 -11.44 23.33
CA GLY A 553 -17.86 -10.93 23.60
C GLY A 553 -16.89 -11.15 22.43
N LEU A 554 -15.65 -11.54 22.75
CA LEU A 554 -14.58 -11.75 21.77
C LEU A 554 -14.89 -12.86 20.76
N ARG A 555 -15.76 -13.83 21.11
CA ARG A 555 -16.23 -14.85 20.15
C ARG A 555 -17.16 -14.24 19.10
N GLY A 556 -18.04 -13.32 19.51
CA GLY A 556 -18.87 -12.54 18.59
C GLY A 556 -18.06 -11.66 17.63
N LEU A 557 -16.97 -11.08 18.14
CA LEU A 557 -16.00 -10.34 17.32
C LEU A 557 -15.37 -11.21 16.24
N TRP A 558 -14.80 -12.36 16.62
CA TRP A 558 -14.17 -13.28 15.67
C TRP A 558 -15.17 -13.87 14.67
N LEU A 559 -16.42 -14.15 15.07
CA LEU A 559 -17.47 -14.56 14.14
C LEU A 559 -17.80 -13.45 13.11
N GLY A 560 -17.83 -12.18 13.53
CA GLY A 560 -17.99 -11.05 12.60
C GLY A 560 -16.85 -10.92 11.59
N LEU A 561 -15.60 -11.14 12.01
CA LEU A 561 -14.44 -11.14 11.12
C LEU A 561 -14.40 -12.38 10.20
N SER A 562 -14.80 -13.56 10.69
CA SER A 562 -15.01 -14.75 9.85
C SER A 562 -16.05 -14.51 8.77
N LEU A 563 -17.18 -13.87 9.14
CA LEU A 563 -18.26 -13.55 8.22
C LEU A 563 -17.83 -12.51 7.18
N PHE A 564 -17.03 -11.51 7.54
CA PHE A 564 -16.42 -10.57 6.59
C PHE A 564 -15.63 -11.30 5.50
N MET A 565 -14.79 -12.27 5.87
CA MET A 565 -14.01 -13.06 4.90
C MET A 565 -14.90 -14.03 4.10
N ALA A 566 -15.91 -14.64 4.71
CA ALA A 566 -16.88 -15.49 4.02
C ALA A 566 -17.67 -14.70 2.97
N LEU A 567 -18.19 -13.52 3.32
CA LEU A 567 -18.92 -12.64 2.41
C LEU A 567 -18.02 -12.09 1.29
N ARG A 568 -16.77 -11.75 1.59
CA ARG A 568 -15.75 -11.35 0.59
C ARG A 568 -15.49 -12.48 -0.42
N THR A 569 -15.33 -13.70 0.08
CA THR A 569 -15.14 -14.93 -0.71
C THR A 569 -16.36 -15.21 -1.60
N ALA A 570 -17.56 -15.09 -1.03
CA ALA A 570 -18.83 -15.28 -1.74
C ALA A 570 -19.05 -14.23 -2.85
N ALA A 571 -18.71 -12.96 -2.60
CA ALA A 571 -18.77 -11.90 -3.61
C ALA A 571 -17.79 -12.16 -4.77
N GLY A 572 -16.54 -12.51 -4.46
CA GLY A 572 -15.54 -12.89 -5.46
C GLY A 572 -15.98 -14.07 -6.33
N GLY A 573 -16.51 -15.13 -5.70
CA GLY A 573 -17.08 -16.28 -6.39
C GLY A 573 -18.30 -15.93 -7.26
N PHE A 574 -19.27 -15.19 -6.71
CA PHE A 574 -20.47 -14.77 -7.44
C PHE A 574 -20.14 -13.95 -8.70
N ARG A 575 -19.13 -13.07 -8.63
CA ARG A 575 -18.68 -12.30 -9.79
C ARG A 575 -17.99 -13.17 -10.84
N LEU A 576 -17.20 -14.17 -10.41
CA LEU A 576 -16.54 -15.13 -11.30
C LEU A 576 -17.55 -16.03 -12.04
N LEU A 577 -18.65 -16.41 -11.38
CA LEU A 577 -19.77 -17.17 -11.94
C LEU A 577 -20.78 -16.29 -12.71
N SER A 578 -20.59 -14.98 -12.76
CA SER A 578 -21.51 -14.07 -13.45
C SER A 578 -21.15 -13.97 -14.93
N ARG A 579 -22.10 -14.34 -15.81
CA ARG A 579 -21.99 -14.10 -17.26
C ARG A 579 -21.93 -12.60 -17.61
N ASN A 580 -22.47 -11.73 -16.75
CA ASN A 580 -22.60 -10.29 -17.01
C ASN A 580 -21.38 -9.52 -16.46
N GLY A 581 -20.18 -9.83 -16.96
CA GLY A 581 -18.92 -9.23 -16.53
C GLY A 581 -17.74 -9.59 -17.44
N PRO A 582 -16.49 -9.20 -17.05
CA PRO A 582 -15.29 -9.52 -17.82
C PRO A 582 -14.99 -11.03 -17.88
N TRP A 583 -15.70 -11.85 -17.11
CA TRP A 583 -15.55 -13.31 -17.02
C TRP A 583 -16.40 -14.10 -18.04
N TRP A 584 -16.87 -13.47 -19.13
CA TRP A 584 -17.67 -14.14 -20.17
C TRP A 584 -16.95 -15.38 -20.75
N PHE A 585 -15.62 -15.31 -20.88
CA PHE A 585 -14.78 -16.37 -21.44
C PHE A 585 -14.65 -17.62 -20.55
N LEU A 586 -14.96 -17.53 -19.25
CA LEU A 586 -15.06 -18.72 -18.40
C LEU A 586 -16.28 -19.56 -18.77
N HIS A 587 -17.33 -18.92 -19.28
CA HIS A 587 -18.63 -19.52 -19.56
C HIS A 587 -18.79 -20.00 -21.02
N SER A 588 -17.90 -19.61 -21.93
CA SER A 588 -17.89 -20.11 -23.31
C SER A 588 -17.06 -21.40 -23.46
N ASN A 589 -17.56 -22.30 -24.30
CA ASN A 589 -16.82 -23.46 -24.78
C ASN A 589 -15.92 -23.03 -25.94
N LEU A 590 -14.76 -22.46 -25.60
CA LEU A 590 -13.74 -21.91 -26.52
C LEU A 590 -13.14 -22.93 -27.52
N GLN A 591 -13.55 -24.19 -27.50
CA GLN A 591 -13.11 -25.22 -28.45
C GLN A 591 -13.76 -25.09 -29.84
N ASN A 592 -14.94 -24.46 -29.97
CA ASN A 592 -15.69 -24.45 -31.23
C ASN A 592 -15.41 -23.24 -32.16
N THR A 593 -14.68 -22.21 -31.70
CA THR A 593 -14.54 -20.94 -32.43
C THR A 593 -13.51 -20.94 -33.57
N LYS A 594 -12.95 -22.10 -33.96
CA LYS A 594 -11.79 -22.20 -34.86
C LYS A 594 -12.09 -22.67 -36.30
N VAL A 595 -13.37 -22.73 -36.71
CA VAL A 595 -13.80 -23.37 -37.98
C VAL A 595 -14.47 -22.42 -38.99
N HIS A 596 -14.82 -21.18 -38.61
CA HIS A 596 -15.44 -20.20 -39.52
C HIS A 596 -14.67 -18.88 -39.58
N SER A 597 -13.56 -18.91 -40.32
CA SER A 597 -12.86 -17.72 -40.80
C SER A 597 -12.13 -17.96 -42.14
N THR A 598 -12.74 -18.74 -43.03
CA THR A 598 -12.30 -18.98 -44.42
C THR A 598 -13.52 -19.23 -45.32
N SER A 599 -14.13 -18.13 -45.78
CA SER A 599 -15.06 -18.06 -46.92
C SER A 599 -15.18 -16.59 -47.34
#